data_AF-A0AAE6KW93-F1
#
_entry.id   AF-A0AAE6KW93-F1
#
_cell.length_a   1.000
_cell.length_b   1.000
_cell.length_c   1.000
_cell.angle_alpha   90.00
_cell.angle_beta   90.00
_cell.angle_gamma   90.00
#
_symmetry.space_group_name_H-M   'P 1'
#
loop_
_entity.id
_entity.type
_entity.pdbx_description
1 polymer ?
#
loop_
_entity_poly.entity_id
_entity_poly.type
_entity_poly.pdbx_seq_one_letter_code
_entity_poly.pdbx_strand_id
1 'polypeptide(L)'
;MWVRPENLFRPCPDAEIDDASCGLQFPASATSEHRNWINAYYASSYGFWQSTHYPWTGLGYTYDWCNADTRVGASEYVVRADSIVEVTGKFERAIYCAP
;
A
#
# COMPACT_ATOMS: atom_id res chain seq x y z
N MET A 1 -6.02 12.87 -2.24
CA MET A 1 -6.34 12.07 -3.44
C MET A 1 -7.62 11.31 -3.16
N TRP A 2 -8.50 11.14 -4.15
CA TRP A 2 -9.70 10.33 -4.07
C TRP A 2 -9.78 9.39 -5.28
N VAL A 3 -10.23 8.16 -5.03
CA VAL A 3 -10.46 7.09 -6.02
C VAL A 3 -11.72 6.35 -5.60
N ARG A 4 -12.46 5.80 -6.57
CA ARG A 4 -13.59 4.92 -6.26
C ARG A 4 -13.12 3.68 -5.47
N PRO A 5 -13.79 3.28 -4.38
CA PRO A 5 -13.38 2.13 -3.58
C PRO A 5 -13.25 0.82 -4.37
N GLU A 6 -14.13 0.57 -5.33
CA GLU A 6 -14.09 -0.62 -6.22
C GLU A 6 -12.79 -0.76 -7.05
N ASN A 7 -12.09 0.37 -7.23
CA ASN A 7 -10.84 0.45 -7.98
C ASN A 7 -9.60 0.38 -7.08
N LEU A 8 -9.78 0.19 -5.78
CA LEU A 8 -8.72 0.04 -4.79
C LEU A 8 -8.62 -1.41 -4.33
N PHE A 9 -7.41 -1.80 -3.98
CA PHE A 9 -7.13 -3.01 -3.21
C PHE A 9 -5.85 -2.79 -2.40
N ARG A 10 -5.66 -3.55 -1.33
CA ARG A 10 -4.44 -3.42 -0.53
C ARG A 10 -3.28 -4.24 -1.12
N PRO A 11 -2.06 -3.68 -1.17
CA PRO A 11 -0.87 -4.43 -1.52
C PRO A 11 -0.43 -5.22 -0.28
N CYS A 12 -1.15 -6.27 0.08
CA CYS A 12 -0.76 -7.21 1.13
C CYS A 12 -1.50 -8.55 0.92
N PRO A 13 -1.31 -9.58 1.77
CA PRO A 13 -1.99 -10.86 1.58
C PRO A 13 -3.52 -10.76 1.53
N ASP A 14 -4.09 -9.80 2.25
CA ASP A 14 -5.50 -9.45 2.17
C ASP A 14 -5.72 -8.28 1.20
N ALA A 15 -6.71 -8.38 0.32
CA ALA A 15 -7.03 -7.32 -0.64
C ALA A 15 -8.04 -6.31 -0.11
N GLU A 16 -8.76 -6.65 0.97
CA GLU A 16 -9.83 -5.86 1.59
C GLU A 16 -9.35 -4.46 1.99
N ILE A 17 -10.19 -3.45 1.81
CA ILE A 17 -9.79 -2.02 1.90
C ILE A 17 -10.27 -1.33 3.18
N ASP A 18 -11.12 -1.99 3.94
CA ASP A 18 -11.78 -1.54 5.17
C ASP A 18 -11.01 -1.91 6.45
N ASP A 19 -9.90 -2.63 6.31
CA ASP A 19 -8.98 -2.94 7.40
C ASP A 19 -7.88 -1.89 7.61
N ALA A 20 -7.48 -1.71 8.87
CA ALA A 20 -6.39 -0.81 9.25
C ALA A 20 -4.99 -1.44 9.13
N SER A 21 -4.87 -2.76 9.10
CA SER A 21 -3.59 -3.50 9.06
C SER A 21 -3.72 -4.77 8.22
N CYS A 22 -2.60 -5.36 7.81
CA CYS A 22 -2.62 -6.63 7.07
C CYS A 22 -2.06 -7.79 7.89
N GLY A 23 -2.70 -8.95 7.76
CA GLY A 23 -2.14 -10.21 8.22
C GLY A 23 -0.94 -10.65 7.36
N LEU A 24 -0.10 -11.52 7.92
CA LEU A 24 1.05 -12.09 7.19
C LEU A 24 0.66 -13.30 6.33
N GLN A 25 -0.55 -13.82 6.52
CA GLN A 25 -1.07 -14.98 5.81
C GLN A 25 -2.26 -14.56 4.96
N PHE A 26 -2.41 -15.22 3.81
CA PHE A 26 -3.60 -15.05 2.99
C PHE A 26 -4.84 -15.52 3.73
N PRO A 27 -5.92 -14.73 3.77
CA PRO A 27 -7.20 -15.20 4.26
C PRO A 27 -7.76 -16.31 3.35
N ALA A 28 -8.75 -17.04 3.84
CA ALA A 28 -9.46 -18.04 3.04
C ALA A 28 -10.19 -17.42 1.83
N SER A 29 -10.60 -16.15 1.96
CA SER A 29 -11.24 -15.35 0.91
C SER A 29 -10.29 -14.90 -0.21
N ALA A 30 -8.96 -14.93 0.00
CA ALA A 30 -8.02 -14.40 -0.98
C ALA A 30 -8.04 -15.22 -2.28
N THR A 31 -8.31 -14.53 -3.38
CA THR A 31 -8.42 -15.11 -4.72
C THR A 31 -7.05 -15.55 -5.27
N SER A 32 -7.06 -16.50 -6.21
CA SER A 32 -5.85 -16.91 -6.92
C SER A 32 -5.21 -15.76 -7.70
N GLU A 33 -6.02 -14.87 -8.26
CA GLU A 33 -5.58 -13.66 -8.94
C GLU A 33 -4.77 -12.74 -8.01
N HIS A 34 -5.31 -12.43 -6.83
CA HIS A 34 -4.62 -11.57 -5.86
C HIS A 34 -3.33 -12.21 -5.34
N ARG A 35 -3.37 -13.51 -5.03
CA ARG A 35 -2.18 -14.28 -4.63
C ARG A 35 -1.07 -14.20 -5.69
N ASN A 36 -1.42 -14.38 -6.96
CA ASN A 36 -0.46 -14.29 -8.06
C ASN A 36 0.08 -12.87 -8.20
N TRP A 37 -0.79 -11.86 -8.12
CA TRP A 37 -0.41 -10.46 -8.22
C TRP A 37 0.58 -10.05 -7.12
N ILE A 38 0.27 -10.33 -5.84
CA ILE A 38 1.13 -9.91 -4.72
C ILE A 38 2.48 -10.65 -4.74
N ASN A 39 2.49 -11.93 -5.12
CA ASN A 39 3.73 -12.70 -5.24
C ASN A 39 4.62 -12.16 -6.37
N ALA A 40 4.03 -11.81 -7.51
CA ALA A 40 4.75 -11.16 -8.61
C ALA A 40 5.26 -9.79 -8.19
N TYR A 41 4.45 -9.00 -7.46
CA TYR A 41 4.81 -7.69 -6.95
C TYR A 41 5.97 -7.75 -5.93
N TYR A 42 5.96 -8.74 -5.03
CA TYR A 42 7.09 -9.03 -4.13
C TYR A 42 8.36 -9.36 -4.93
N ALA A 43 8.27 -10.26 -5.91
CA ALA A 43 9.42 -10.67 -6.72
C ALA A 43 9.99 -9.52 -7.57
N SER A 44 9.14 -8.62 -8.08
CA SER A 44 9.58 -7.43 -8.81
C SER A 44 10.16 -6.35 -7.90
N SER A 45 9.79 -6.33 -6.62
CA SER A 45 10.28 -5.33 -5.66
C SER A 45 11.55 -5.75 -4.93
N TYR A 46 11.74 -7.06 -4.71
CA TYR A 46 12.79 -7.60 -3.83
C TYR A 46 13.55 -8.79 -4.41
N GLY A 47 13.26 -9.19 -5.64
CA GLY A 47 13.97 -10.30 -6.27
C GLY A 47 15.46 -9.97 -6.42
N PHE A 48 16.32 -10.95 -6.19
CA PHE A 48 17.78 -10.76 -6.23
C PHE A 48 18.33 -10.29 -7.58
N TRP A 49 17.52 -10.43 -8.63
CA TRP A 49 17.77 -9.96 -10.00
C TRP A 49 17.46 -8.47 -10.21
N GLN A 50 16.86 -7.79 -9.22
CA GLN A 50 16.59 -6.35 -9.28
C GLN A 50 17.80 -5.56 -8.80
N SER A 51 18.16 -4.50 -9.53
CA SER A 51 19.15 -3.51 -9.08
C SER A 51 18.54 -2.44 -8.17
N THR A 52 17.22 -2.27 -8.23
CA THR A 52 16.47 -1.26 -7.48
C THR A 52 15.38 -1.94 -6.69
N HIS A 53 15.38 -1.75 -5.37
CA HIS A 53 14.33 -2.25 -4.50
C HIS A 53 13.34 -1.13 -4.17
N TYR A 54 12.05 -1.44 -4.24
CA TYR A 54 10.99 -0.47 -3.95
C TYR A 54 10.55 -0.59 -2.49
N PRO A 55 10.44 0.54 -1.75
CA PRO A 55 10.12 0.52 -0.33
C PRO A 55 8.61 0.30 -0.15
N TRP A 56 8.21 -0.97 -0.02
CA TRP A 56 6.82 -1.34 0.29
C TRP A 56 6.79 -2.34 1.45
N THR A 57 5.98 -2.06 2.47
CA THR A 57 6.06 -2.81 3.73
C THR A 57 5.39 -4.19 3.67
N GLY A 58 4.33 -4.32 2.86
CA GLY A 58 3.43 -5.47 2.89
C GLY A 58 2.60 -5.60 4.17
N LEU A 59 2.68 -4.61 5.06
CA LEU A 59 1.94 -4.56 6.32
C LEU A 59 0.66 -3.71 6.19
N GLY A 60 0.48 -3.04 5.05
CA GLY A 60 -0.71 -2.26 4.74
C GLY A 60 -0.70 -0.85 5.33
N TYR A 61 0.46 -0.37 5.79
CA TYR A 61 0.65 1.00 6.26
C TYR A 61 2.03 1.54 5.85
N THR A 62 2.09 2.86 5.71
CA THR A 62 3.32 3.62 5.45
C THR A 62 3.99 4.00 6.77
N TYR A 63 5.30 4.20 6.76
CA TYR A 63 6.00 4.68 7.95
C TYR A 63 5.77 6.18 8.14
N ASP A 64 5.29 6.59 9.31
CA ASP A 64 5.23 8.00 9.69
C ASP A 64 6.54 8.41 10.38
N TRP A 65 7.29 9.28 9.71
CA TRP A 65 8.55 9.81 10.22
C TRP A 65 8.38 11.08 11.05
N CYS A 66 7.19 11.67 11.05
CA CYS A 66 6.92 12.99 11.60
C CYS A 66 5.98 12.97 12.82
N ASN A 67 5.42 11.81 13.14
CA ASN A 67 4.73 11.56 14.40
C ASN A 67 5.71 11.00 15.45
N ALA A 68 5.79 11.65 16.61
CA ALA A 68 6.69 11.24 17.70
C ALA A 68 6.13 10.07 18.54
N ASP A 69 4.82 9.89 18.57
CA ASP A 69 4.13 8.90 19.42
C ASP A 69 4.00 7.54 18.72
N THR A 70 3.88 7.54 17.39
CA THR A 70 3.77 6.33 16.59
C THR A 70 4.56 6.45 15.29
N ARG A 71 5.07 5.31 14.82
CA ARG A 71 5.75 5.18 13.53
C ARG A 71 4.82 4.67 12.42
N VAL A 72 3.57 4.40 12.74
CA VAL A 72 2.54 3.96 11.79
C VAL A 72 1.85 5.17 11.19
N GLY A 73 1.95 5.30 9.87
CA GLY A 73 1.32 6.36 9.08
C GLY A 73 0.06 5.90 8.36
N ALA A 74 -0.21 6.54 7.22
CA ALA A 74 -1.39 6.25 6.40
C ALA A 74 -1.37 4.84 5.82
N SER A 75 -2.54 4.26 5.61
CA SER A 75 -2.72 2.96 4.96
C SER A 75 -2.22 2.95 3.50
N GLU A 76 -1.69 1.82 3.07
CA GLU A 76 -1.22 1.59 1.69
C GLU A 76 -2.32 0.99 0.82
N TYR A 77 -2.47 1.51 -0.40
CA TYR A 77 -3.43 1.03 -1.40
C TYR A 77 -2.82 1.00 -2.79
N VAL A 78 -3.34 0.13 -3.65
CA VAL A 78 -3.06 0.10 -5.09
C VAL A 78 -4.31 0.49 -5.85
N VAL A 79 -4.13 1.39 -6.80
CA VAL A 79 -5.17 1.81 -7.74
C VAL A 79 -5.09 0.90 -8.98
N ARG A 80 -6.21 0.31 -9.39
CA ARG A 80 -6.28 -0.48 -10.62
C ARG A 80 -5.93 0.37 -11.83
N ALA A 81 -5.32 -0.24 -12.84
CA ALA A 81 -5.06 0.40 -14.12
C ALA A 81 -6.35 1.02 -14.69
N ASP A 82 -6.19 2.11 -15.44
CA ASP A 82 -7.28 2.85 -16.09
C ASP A 82 -8.34 3.46 -15.15
N SER A 83 -8.09 3.47 -13.84
CA SER A 83 -8.95 4.16 -12.88
C SER A 83 -8.81 5.67 -12.94
N ILE A 84 -9.91 6.38 -12.73
CA ILE A 84 -9.91 7.84 -12.55
C ILE A 84 -9.53 8.16 -11.11
N VAL A 85 -8.56 9.07 -10.96
CA VAL A 85 -8.05 9.56 -9.68
C VAL A 85 -8.22 11.07 -9.63
N GLU A 86 -8.74 11.57 -8.50
CA GLU A 86 -8.81 12.99 -8.23
C GLU A 86 -7.73 13.40 -7.22
N VAL A 87 -6.82 14.29 -7.62
CA VAL A 87 -5.80 14.81 -6.70
C VAL A 87 -6.36 16.00 -5.94
N THR A 88 -6.87 15.74 -4.74
CA THR A 88 -7.44 16.77 -3.86
C THR A 88 -6.40 17.63 -3.13
N GLY A 89 -5.12 17.25 -3.16
CA GLY A 89 -4.05 17.98 -2.50
C GLY A 89 -2.70 17.29 -2.62
N LYS A 90 -1.64 18.11 -2.55
CA LYS A 90 -0.24 17.69 -2.45
C LYS A 90 0.42 18.57 -1.40
N PHE A 91 1.08 17.95 -0.42
CA PHE A 91 1.75 18.63 0.68
C PHE A 91 3.24 18.31 0.65
N GLU A 92 4.07 19.34 0.79
CA GLU A 92 5.51 19.16 0.93
C GLU A 92 5.83 18.61 2.33
N ARG A 93 6.87 17.78 2.45
CA ARG A 93 7.28 17.18 3.73
C ARG A 93 7.46 18.21 4.84
N ALA A 94 8.05 19.36 4.54
CA ALA A 94 8.26 20.42 5.52
C ALA A 94 6.95 21.00 6.09
N ILE A 95 5.86 20.95 5.32
CA ILE A 95 4.52 21.35 5.78
C ILE A 95 3.89 20.24 6.62
N TYR A 96 3.97 18.98 6.15
CA TYR A 96 3.42 17.83 6.88
C TYR A 96 4.06 17.63 8.26
N CYS A 97 5.38 17.83 8.34
CA CYS A 97 6.17 17.59 9.55
C CYS A 97 6.38 18.86 10.40
N ALA A 98 5.64 19.93 10.14
CA ALA A 98 5.71 21.12 10.97
C ALA A 98 5.20 20.81 12.39
N PRO A 99 5.77 21.43 13.44
CA PRO A 99 5.33 21.26 14.83
C PRO A 99 3.89 21.71 15.09
#